data_AF-W4FC18-F1
#
_entry.id   AF-W4FC18-F1
#
_cell.length_a   1.000
_cell.length_b   1.000
_cell.length_c   1.000
_cell.angle_alpha   90.00
_cell.angle_beta   90.00
_cell.angle_gamma   90.00
#
_symmetry.space_group_name_H-M   'P 1'
#
loop_
_entity.id
_entity.type
_entity.pdbx_description
1 polymer ?
#
loop_
_entity_poly.entity_id
_entity_poly.type
_entity_poly.pdbx_seq_one_letter_code
_entity_poly.pdbx_strand_id
1 'polypeptide(L)'
;MSSFGVLVIDIGTHSFRKGVASELSNTPGGPEAVNVWLRAGWTLGSVQGRYIFAGSGGDQFVGRAAAGHNVNDVEFSCLPSHFKDVGLSNEQWEAHGRGRPGWRTT
;
A
#
# COMPACT_ATOMS: atom_id res chain seq x y z
N MET A 1 -22.14 -15.40 -9.76
CA MET A 1 -21.10 -14.64 -10.50
C MET A 1 -21.36 -13.16 -10.28
N SER A 2 -20.36 -12.40 -9.86
CA SER A 2 -20.45 -10.95 -9.81
C SER A 2 -20.60 -10.38 -11.22
N SER A 3 -21.43 -9.35 -11.40
CA SER A 3 -21.81 -8.76 -12.70
C SER A 3 -20.64 -8.31 -13.58
N PHE A 4 -19.43 -8.22 -13.04
CA PHE A 4 -18.22 -7.76 -13.72
C PHE A 4 -17.13 -8.84 -13.85
N GLY A 5 -17.41 -10.10 -13.49
CA GLY A 5 -16.42 -11.18 -13.54
C GLY A 5 -15.31 -11.10 -12.49
N VAL A 6 -15.37 -10.13 -11.57
CA VAL A 6 -14.41 -9.91 -10.47
C VAL A 6 -15.15 -9.95 -9.14
N LEU A 7 -14.61 -10.61 -8.12
CA LEU A 7 -15.31 -10.70 -6.84
C LEU A 7 -15.29 -9.36 -6.12
N VAL A 8 -16.36 -9.04 -5.39
CA VAL A 8 -16.48 -7.79 -4.61
C VAL A 8 -15.30 -7.60 -3.63
N ILE A 9 -14.79 -8.70 -3.08
CA ILE A 9 -13.63 -8.69 -2.17
C ILE A 9 -12.33 -8.25 -2.88
N ASP A 10 -12.18 -8.55 -4.17
CA ASP A 10 -10.98 -8.20 -4.94
C ASP A 10 -11.00 -6.73 -5.36
N ILE A 11 -12.21 -6.14 -5.48
CA ILE A 11 -12.42 -4.71 -5.71
C ILE A 11 -11.99 -3.90 -4.47
N GLY A 12 -12.24 -4.43 -3.27
CA GLY A 12 -11.87 -3.76 -2.02
C GLY A 12 -10.37 -3.51 -1.92
N THR A 13 -9.54 -4.54 -2.15
CA THR A 13 -8.08 -4.44 -2.03
C THR A 13 -7.46 -3.56 -3.12
N HIS A 14 -7.94 -3.67 -4.37
CA HIS A 14 -7.49 -2.80 -5.46
C HIS A 14 -7.87 -1.33 -5.24
N SER A 15 -9.11 -1.08 -4.79
CA SER A 15 -9.60 0.26 -4.47
C SER A 15 -8.83 0.87 -3.30
N PHE A 16 -8.54 0.08 -2.27
CA PHE A 16 -7.75 0.53 -1.11
C PHE A 16 -6.34 0.94 -1.53
N ARG A 17 -5.63 0.07 -2.25
CA ARG A 17 -4.28 0.36 -2.75
C ARG A 17 -4.23 1.61 -3.62
N LYS A 18 -5.22 1.77 -4.51
CA LYS A 18 -5.36 2.97 -5.36
C LYS A 18 -5.68 4.22 -4.54
N GLY A 19 -6.61 4.12 -3.59
CA GLY A 19 -7.03 5.21 -2.72
C GLY A 19 -5.86 5.78 -1.91
N VAL A 20 -5.10 4.91 -1.26
CA VAL A 20 -3.89 5.30 -0.50
C VAL A 20 -2.87 5.98 -1.43
N ALA A 21 -2.60 5.43 -2.60
CA ALA A 21 -1.66 6.05 -3.53
C ALA A 21 -2.11 7.44 -4.00
N SER A 22 -3.40 7.64 -4.24
CA SER A 22 -3.97 8.93 -4.64
C SER A 22 -3.93 9.96 -3.51
N GLU A 23 -4.26 9.56 -2.28
CA GLU A 23 -4.25 10.45 -1.11
C GLU A 23 -2.84 10.96 -0.81
N LEU A 24 -1.85 10.06 -0.79
CA LEU A 24 -0.45 10.41 -0.58
C LEU A 24 0.10 11.31 -1.70
N SER A 25 -0.27 11.06 -2.95
CA SER A 25 0.16 11.88 -4.09
C SER A 25 -0.46 13.28 -4.10
N ASN A 26 -1.59 13.47 -3.42
CA ASN A 26 -2.30 14.74 -3.35
C ASN A 26 -1.94 15.57 -2.11
N THR A 27 -0.92 15.16 -1.35
CA THR A 27 -0.47 15.85 -0.13
C THR A 27 0.65 16.84 -0.46
N PRO A 28 0.46 18.17 -0.29
CA PRO A 28 1.52 19.15 -0.49
C PRO A 28 2.69 18.91 0.47
N GLY A 29 3.92 18.85 -0.04
CA GLY A 29 5.09 18.47 0.77
C GLY A 29 5.12 17.00 1.21
N GLY A 30 4.23 16.17 0.63
CA GLY A 30 4.14 14.74 0.90
C GLY A 30 5.24 13.90 0.25
N PRO A 31 5.06 12.57 0.20
CA PRO A 31 6.06 11.66 -0.31
C PRO A 31 6.32 11.84 -1.81
N GLU A 32 7.56 11.63 -2.22
CA GLU A 32 7.93 11.59 -3.63
C GLU A 32 7.14 10.49 -4.36
N ALA A 33 6.57 10.86 -5.52
CA ALA A 33 5.68 10.00 -6.29
C ALA A 33 6.29 8.64 -6.65
N VAL A 34 7.60 8.57 -6.92
CA VAL A 34 8.30 7.31 -7.21
C VAL A 34 8.16 6.31 -6.06
N ASN A 35 8.27 6.77 -4.81
CA ASN A 35 8.19 5.90 -3.64
C ASN A 35 6.75 5.44 -3.40
N VAL A 36 5.77 6.29 -3.71
CA VAL A 36 4.34 5.92 -3.69
C VAL A 36 4.04 4.83 -4.72
N TRP A 37 4.53 4.98 -5.95
CA TRP A 37 4.30 4.01 -7.03
C TRP A 37 4.96 2.67 -6.74
N LEU A 38 6.22 2.68 -6.30
CA LEU A 38 6.95 1.47 -5.93
C LEU A 38 6.25 0.75 -4.76
N ARG A 39 5.81 1.47 -3.72
CA ARG A 39 5.05 0.88 -2.60
C ARG A 39 3.67 0.39 -3.02
N ALA A 40 3.05 1.03 -4.01
CA ALA A 40 1.81 0.57 -4.62
C ALA A 40 2.01 -0.64 -5.57
N GLY A 41 3.25 -1.12 -5.77
CA GLY A 41 3.57 -2.23 -6.66
C GLY A 41 3.47 -1.89 -8.15
N TRP A 42 3.60 -0.61 -8.51
CA TRP A 42 3.57 -0.16 -9.89
C TRP A 42 4.95 -0.14 -10.51
N THR A 43 5.03 -0.54 -11.77
CA THR A 43 6.28 -0.47 -12.54
C THR A 43 6.47 0.96 -13.03
N LEU A 44 7.72 1.44 -13.02
CA LEU A 44 8.10 2.74 -13.57
C LEU A 44 8.24 2.71 -15.11
N GLY A 45 8.26 1.50 -15.69
CA GLY A 45 8.64 1.32 -17.09
C GLY A 45 10.13 1.55 -17.35
N SER A 46 10.53 1.42 -18.63
CA SER A 46 11.93 1.39 -19.04
C SER A 46 12.64 2.74 -18.95
N VAL A 47 11.92 3.84 -19.21
CA VAL A 47 12.48 5.19 -19.25
C VAL A 47 12.57 5.79 -17.86
N GLN A 48 11.46 5.84 -17.12
CA GLN A 48 11.45 6.48 -15.80
C GLN A 48 12.35 5.74 -14.81
N GLY A 49 12.34 4.39 -14.82
CA GLY A 49 13.21 3.60 -13.95
C GLY A 49 14.72 3.74 -14.21
N ARG A 50 15.12 4.36 -15.34
CA ARG A 50 16.53 4.63 -15.64
C ARG A 50 17.01 5.97 -15.08
N TYR A 51 16.10 6.93 -14.90
CA TYR A 51 16.44 8.31 -14.58
C TYR A 51 15.89 8.79 -13.24
N ILE A 52 14.85 8.14 -12.72
CA ILE A 52 14.20 8.49 -11.45
C ILE A 52 14.56 7.42 -10.43
N PHE A 53 15.35 7.83 -9.43
CA PHE A 53 15.80 6.96 -8.36
C PHE A 53 15.03 7.28 -7.08
N ALA A 54 14.56 6.24 -6.39
CA ALA A 54 13.94 6.38 -5.08
C ALA A 54 14.97 6.91 -4.07
N GLY A 55 14.68 8.06 -3.46
CA GLY A 55 15.50 8.62 -2.39
C GLY A 55 15.57 7.70 -1.16
N SER A 56 16.70 7.73 -0.45
CA SER A 56 16.88 6.97 0.79
C SER A 56 15.83 7.38 1.84
N GLY A 57 15.13 6.40 2.41
CA GLY A 57 14.10 6.62 3.43
C GLY A 57 12.71 7.04 2.89
N GLY A 58 12.58 7.25 1.57
CA GLY A 58 11.31 7.60 0.94
C GLY A 58 10.24 6.52 1.16
N ASP A 59 10.60 5.26 1.01
CA ASP A 59 9.69 4.12 1.27
C ASP A 59 9.20 4.08 2.73
N GLN A 60 10.06 4.41 3.69
CA GLN A 60 9.69 4.45 5.11
C GLN A 60 8.72 5.60 5.40
N PHE A 61 8.95 6.77 4.78
CA PHE A 61 8.02 7.89 4.85
C PHE A 61 6.66 7.50 4.31
N VAL A 62 6.60 6.90 3.10
CA VAL A 62 5.34 6.48 2.47
C VAL A 62 4.63 5.45 3.34
N GLY A 63 5.36 4.49 3.91
CA GLY A 63 4.77 3.48 4.80
C GLY A 63 4.10 4.09 6.03
N ARG A 64 4.73 5.09 6.66
CA ARG A 64 4.17 5.77 7.83
C ARG A 64 2.98 6.66 7.47
N ALA A 65 3.09 7.42 6.38
CA ALA A 65 1.98 8.24 5.90
C ALA A 65 0.77 7.37 5.51
N ALA A 66 1.01 6.24 4.82
CA ALA A 66 -0.03 5.27 4.47
C ALA A 66 -0.71 4.64 5.70
N ALA A 67 0.01 4.53 6.82
CA ALA A 67 -0.52 4.06 8.09
C ALA A 67 -1.25 5.16 8.89
N GLY A 68 -1.38 6.38 8.34
CA GLY A 68 -2.12 7.49 8.95
C GLY A 68 -1.33 8.27 10.00
N HIS A 69 0.00 8.14 10.06
CA HIS A 69 0.82 8.95 10.96
C HIS A 69 0.83 10.43 10.51
N ASN A 70 0.76 11.34 11.48
CA ASN A 70 0.85 12.78 11.20
C ASN A 70 2.28 13.15 10.78
N VAL A 71 2.45 13.55 9.52
CA VAL A 71 3.75 13.95 8.94
C VAL A 71 4.39 15.16 9.63
N ASN A 72 3.61 15.97 10.34
CA ASN A 72 4.08 17.13 11.08
C ASN A 72 4.44 16.83 12.53
N ASP A 73 4.25 15.59 12.97
CA ASP A 73 4.61 15.17 14.31
C ASP A 73 6.13 14.93 14.41
N VAL A 74 6.73 15.37 15.52
CA VAL A 74 8.15 15.11 15.81
C VAL A 74 8.42 13.61 15.96
N GLU A 75 7.41 12.85 16.39
CA GLU A 75 7.51 11.40 16.54
C GLU A 75 7.27 10.64 15.23
N PHE A 76 6.95 11.32 14.12
CA PHE A 76 6.69 10.69 12.83
C PHE A 76 7.82 9.73 12.44
N SER A 77 9.07 10.14 12.65
CA SER A 77 10.25 9.33 12.29
C SER A 77 10.69 8.32 13.36
N CYS A 78 10.18 8.44 14.58
CA CYS A 78 10.78 7.83 15.77
C CYS A 78 10.48 6.34 15.92
N LEU A 79 9.37 5.82 15.36
CA LEU A 79 9.01 4.40 15.46
C LEU A 79 8.42 3.84 14.15
N PRO A 80 8.62 2.53 13.87
CA PRO A 80 7.82 1.79 12.89
C PRO A 80 6.32 1.87 13.22
N SER A 81 5.44 1.79 12.22
CA SER A 81 3.99 1.84 12.47
C SER A 81 3.57 0.70 13.41
N HIS A 82 3.13 1.04 14.62
CA HIS A 82 2.59 0.07 15.57
C HIS A 82 1.10 -0.13 15.26
N PHE A 83 0.77 -1.24 14.59
CA PHE A 83 -0.62 -1.66 14.41
C PHE A 83 -1.19 -2.04 15.78
N LYS A 84 -1.99 -1.16 16.38
CA LYS A 84 -2.75 -1.48 17.61
C LYS A 84 -3.99 -2.26 17.23
N ASP A 85 -4.04 -3.54 17.57
CA ASP A 85 -5.25 -4.40 17.61
C ASP A 85 -6.16 -4.38 16.37
N VAL A 86 -5.61 -4.37 15.16
CA VAL A 86 -6.38 -4.45 13.88
C VAL A 86 -5.92 -5.54 12.92
N GLY A 87 -5.26 -6.58 13.43
CA GLY A 87 -5.09 -7.81 12.68
C GLY A 87 -6.40 -8.60 12.65
N LEU A 88 -6.84 -9.06 11.47
CA LEU A 88 -7.85 -10.12 11.39
C LEU A 88 -7.34 -11.31 12.24
N SER A 89 -8.21 -11.90 13.05
CA SER A 89 -7.86 -13.14 13.76
C SER A 89 -7.45 -14.21 12.75
N ASN A 90 -6.67 -15.21 13.18
CA ASN A 90 -6.28 -16.31 12.29
C ASN A 90 -7.52 -16.96 11.64
N GLU A 91 -8.64 -17.04 12.36
CA GLU A 91 -9.91 -17.56 11.84
C GLU A 91 -10.52 -16.65 10.76
N GLN A 92 -10.50 -15.33 10.96
CA GLN A 92 -10.95 -14.36 9.96
C GLN A 92 -10.02 -14.32 8.73
N TRP A 93 -8.72 -14.49 8.94
CA TRP A 93 -7.71 -14.57 7.89
C TRP A 93 -7.84 -15.86 7.06
N GLU A 94 -8.02 -17.01 7.71
CA GLU A 94 -8.24 -18.31 7.08
C GLU A 94 -9.56 -18.31 6.28
N ALA A 95 -10.62 -17.72 6.83
CA ALA A 95 -11.92 -17.57 6.16
C ALA A 95 -11.83 -16.74 4.86
N HIS A 96 -10.92 -15.76 4.79
CA HIS A 96 -10.69 -14.95 3.60
C HIS A 96 -9.62 -15.54 2.66
N GLY A 97 -8.62 -16.25 3.16
CA GLY A 97 -7.39 -16.57 2.42
C GLY A 97 -7.11 -18.03 2.08
N ARG A 98 -7.70 -19.02 2.78
CA ARG A 98 -7.29 -20.44 2.66
C ARG A 98 -8.30 -21.40 2.02
N GLY A 99 -9.39 -20.89 1.46
CA GLY A 99 -10.39 -21.71 0.77
C GLY A 99 -10.19 -21.88 -0.74
N ARG A 100 -9.16 -21.29 -1.37
CA ARG A 100 -9.07 -21.23 -2.84
C ARG A 100 -7.92 -22.06 -3.40
N PRO A 101 -8.20 -23.15 -4.14
CA PRO A 101 -7.17 -23.85 -4.89
C PRO A 101 -6.72 -22.94 -6.04
N GLY A 102 -5.52 -22.36 -5.94
CA GLY A 102 -4.96 -21.52 -7.00
C GLY A 102 -3.91 -20.49 -6.56
N TRP A 103 -3.81 -20.15 -5.27
CA TRP A 103 -2.86 -19.12 -4.80
C TRP A 103 -1.40 -19.58 -4.70
N ARG A 104 -1.08 -20.81 -5.11
CA ARG A 104 0.27 -21.39 -5.02
C ARG A 104 0.84 -21.69 -6.41
N THR A 105 0.91 -20.68 -7.29
CA THR A 105 1.85 -20.58 -8.43
C THR A 105 1.52 -19.34 -9.25
N THR A 106 2.28 -18.26 -9.04
CA THR A 106 2.85 -17.37 -10.08
C THR A 106 4.04 -16.66 -9.46
#